data_AF-A0A972ZY23-F1
#
_entry.id   AF-A0A972ZY23-F1
#
_cell.length_a   1.000
_cell.length_b   1.000
_cell.length_c   1.000
_cell.angle_alpha   90.00
_cell.angle_beta   90.00
_cell.angle_gamma   90.00
#
_symmetry.space_group_name_H-M   'P 1'
#
loop_
_entity.id
_entity.type
_entity.pdbx_description
1 polymer ?
#
loop_
_entity_poly.entity_id
_entity_poly.type
_entity_poly.pdbx_seq_one_letter_code
_entity_poly.pdbx_strand_id
1 'polypeptide(L)'
;MTTKRYIQLGVVIGLVALAIPLTQALAAEHLHMASDKKAMTLEQLQAKHVPMINQALASARKAVSMGHKEHALMELKKVEDMMVILNKTLSQHVKPAFANAACPIMGSKIDPSKLPASLVREFNGQKVGFCCAGCPEQWDKLSKTQKQAKLKKVQAPKAIGHNH
;
A
#
# COMPACT_ATOMS: atom_id res chain seq x y z
N MET A 1 49.98 -3.06 66.07
CA MET A 1 51.42 -2.75 65.94
C MET A 1 51.64 -2.24 64.51
N THR A 2 51.75 -0.91 64.32
CA THR A 2 53.03 -0.20 64.05
C THR A 2 53.73 -0.76 62.80
N THR A 3 54.12 -0.04 61.73
CA THR A 3 54.41 1.40 61.53
C THR A 3 54.85 1.64 60.07
N LYS A 4 54.75 2.91 59.60
CA LYS A 4 55.64 3.65 58.66
C LYS A 4 55.81 3.12 57.22
N ARG A 5 55.41 3.83 56.15
CA ARG A 5 55.83 5.15 55.57
C ARG A 5 57.19 5.16 54.82
N TYR A 6 57.08 5.55 53.53
CA TYR A 6 58.02 6.30 52.65
C TYR A 6 59.28 5.55 52.15
N ILE A 7 59.66 5.60 50.86
CA ILE A 7 60.30 6.71 50.10
C ILE A 7 60.12 6.38 48.57
N GLN A 8 59.48 7.16 47.69
CA GLN A 8 59.91 8.38 46.94
C GLN A 8 61.15 8.24 46.04
N LEU A 9 60.96 8.18 44.71
CA LEU A 9 61.82 8.58 43.58
C LEU A 9 61.16 8.03 42.29
N GLY A 10 60.82 8.75 41.22
CA GLY A 10 61.03 10.15 40.88
C GLY A 10 59.93 10.68 39.96
N VAL A 11 59.74 12.00 40.07
CA VAL A 11 59.02 12.93 39.19
C VAL A 11 59.93 13.15 37.95
N VAL A 12 59.49 13.39 36.71
CA VAL A 12 58.97 14.64 36.12
C VAL A 12 58.55 14.27 34.68
N ILE A 13 57.25 14.23 34.36
CA ILE A 13 56.46 15.29 33.71
C ILE A 13 57.01 15.67 32.32
N GLY A 14 56.38 15.11 31.28
CA GLY A 14 56.30 15.69 29.95
C GLY A 14 54.83 15.86 29.59
N LEU A 15 54.32 17.08 29.77
CA LEU A 15 52.98 17.53 29.40
C LEU A 15 52.75 17.44 27.89
N VAL A 16 51.68 16.76 27.47
CA VAL A 16 50.77 17.32 26.46
C VAL A 16 49.34 16.97 26.89
N ALA A 17 48.70 17.96 27.52
CA ALA A 17 47.26 17.97 27.67
C ALA A 17 46.64 18.26 26.30
N LEU A 18 45.99 17.27 25.70
CA LEU A 18 44.90 17.51 24.76
C LEU A 18 43.62 17.02 25.41
N ALA A 19 42.92 17.97 26.01
CA ALA A 19 41.53 17.83 26.40
C ALA A 19 40.72 17.54 25.13
N ILE A 20 40.21 16.32 25.01
CA ILE A 20 39.14 16.01 24.07
C ILE A 20 37.84 16.01 24.87
N PRO A 21 36.88 16.90 24.55
CA PRO A 21 35.63 17.00 25.26
C PRO A 21 34.79 15.73 25.04
N LEU A 22 34.35 15.17 26.17
CA LEU A 22 33.36 14.09 26.28
C LEU A 22 31.97 14.62 25.91
N THR A 23 31.77 14.96 24.64
CA THR A 23 30.47 15.37 24.10
C THR A 23 30.40 14.99 22.63
N GLN A 24 30.23 13.71 22.33
CA GLN A 24 29.71 13.22 21.04
C GLN A 24 29.43 11.71 21.12
N ALA A 25 28.50 11.32 21.99
CA ALA A 25 27.91 9.97 21.99
C ALA A 25 26.37 10.02 22.03
N LEU A 26 25.76 11.13 21.62
CA LEU A 26 24.30 11.35 21.66
C LEU A 26 23.72 11.83 20.31
N ALA A 27 24.38 11.53 19.19
CA ALA A 27 23.92 11.96 17.87
C ALA A 27 24.06 10.89 16.77
N ALA A 28 23.80 9.62 17.08
CA ALA A 28 23.84 8.54 16.08
C ALA A 28 22.64 7.58 16.11
N GLU A 29 21.50 7.98 16.70
CA GLU A 29 20.28 7.13 16.73
C GLU A 29 19.01 7.85 16.29
N HIS A 30 19.11 8.86 15.40
CA HIS A 30 17.92 9.56 14.87
C HIS A 30 17.90 9.72 13.34
N LEU A 31 18.52 8.78 12.61
CA LEU A 31 18.32 8.66 11.16
C LEU A 31 18.01 7.20 10.83
N HIS A 32 16.73 6.98 10.50
CA HIS A 32 16.09 5.86 9.78
C HIS A 32 14.80 5.36 10.47
N MET A 33 13.86 6.28 10.75
CA MET A 33 12.44 5.96 10.79
C MET A 33 11.68 6.73 9.70
N ALA A 34 12.22 6.71 8.49
CA ALA A 34 11.35 6.81 7.31
C ALA A 34 10.63 5.46 7.21
N SER A 35 9.41 5.42 7.76
CA SER A 35 8.52 4.27 7.62
C SER A 35 8.19 4.14 6.14
N ASP A 36 8.99 3.33 5.45
CA ASP A 36 8.53 2.61 4.26
C ASP A 36 7.33 1.79 4.73
N LYS A 37 6.12 2.34 4.56
CA LYS A 37 4.89 1.57 4.67
C LYS A 37 4.94 0.54 3.55
N LYS A 38 5.60 -0.59 3.80
CA LYS A 38 5.62 -1.75 2.92
C LYS A 38 4.16 -2.05 2.59
N ALA A 39 3.83 -1.97 1.31
CA ALA A 39 2.49 -2.32 0.85
C ALA A 39 2.19 -3.75 1.34
N MET A 40 1.15 -3.87 2.15
CA MET A 40 0.69 -5.14 2.73
C MET A 40 0.32 -6.10 1.60
N THR A 41 0.69 -7.38 1.67
CA THR A 41 0.31 -8.35 0.63
C THR A 41 -1.19 -8.68 0.68
N LEU A 42 -1.71 -9.35 -0.36
CA LEU A 42 -3.11 -9.77 -0.39
C LEU A 42 -3.44 -10.75 0.76
N GLU A 43 -2.51 -11.65 1.06
CA GLU A 43 -2.64 -12.63 2.14
C GLU A 43 -2.61 -11.93 3.51
N GLN A 44 -1.71 -10.96 3.69
CA GLN A 44 -1.65 -10.14 4.91
C GLN A 44 -2.91 -9.28 5.09
N LEU A 45 -3.47 -8.76 3.98
CA LEU A 45 -4.71 -8.01 3.98
C LEU A 45 -5.88 -8.87 4.45
N GLN A 46 -6.02 -10.08 3.89
CA GLN A 46 -7.04 -11.05 4.27
C GLN A 46 -6.89 -11.49 5.72
N ALA A 47 -5.68 -11.90 6.13
CA ALA A 47 -5.41 -12.40 7.48
C ALA A 47 -5.63 -11.33 8.57
N LYS A 48 -5.49 -10.05 8.24
CA LYS A 48 -5.72 -8.96 9.19
C LYS A 48 -7.16 -8.47 9.21
N HIS A 49 -7.72 -8.09 8.07
CA HIS A 49 -8.99 -7.34 8.07
C HIS A 49 -10.22 -8.25 8.19
N VAL A 50 -10.19 -9.46 7.63
CA VAL A 50 -11.34 -10.38 7.70
C VAL A 50 -11.65 -10.80 9.14
N PRO A 51 -10.67 -11.22 9.98
CA PRO A 51 -10.95 -11.54 11.38
C PRO A 51 -11.44 -10.34 12.18
N MET A 52 -10.88 -9.14 11.97
CA MET A 52 -11.29 -7.93 12.68
C MET A 52 -12.73 -7.54 12.34
N ILE A 53 -13.14 -7.64 11.06
CA ILE A 53 -14.53 -7.42 10.64
C ILE A 53 -15.46 -8.44 11.32
N ASN A 54 -15.10 -9.72 11.32
CA ASN A 54 -15.92 -10.76 11.96
C ASN A 54 -16.06 -10.54 13.47
N GLN A 55 -14.99 -10.09 14.13
CA GLN A 55 -15.02 -9.76 15.56
C GLN A 55 -15.94 -8.57 15.86
N ALA A 56 -15.83 -7.49 15.07
CA ALA A 56 -16.69 -6.32 15.22
C ALA A 56 -18.17 -6.67 14.96
N LEU A 57 -18.46 -7.49 13.94
CA LEU A 57 -19.80 -8.01 13.69
C LEU A 57 -20.34 -8.85 14.85
N ALA A 58 -19.52 -9.72 15.45
CA ALA A 58 -19.92 -10.50 16.62
C ALA A 58 -20.22 -9.60 17.83
N SER A 59 -19.38 -8.58 18.06
CA SER A 59 -19.58 -7.57 19.11
C SER A 59 -20.87 -6.78 18.89
N ALA A 60 -21.14 -6.34 17.65
CA ALA A 60 -22.37 -5.64 17.27
C ALA A 60 -23.61 -6.52 17.52
N ARG A 61 -23.60 -7.79 17.11
CA ARG A 61 -24.70 -8.73 17.34
C ARG A 61 -24.99 -8.92 18.83
N LYS A 62 -23.94 -9.05 19.65
CA LYS A 62 -24.08 -9.15 21.11
C LYS A 62 -24.69 -7.87 21.68
N ALA A 63 -24.20 -6.70 21.27
CA ALA A 63 -24.73 -5.42 21.72
C ALA A 63 -26.22 -5.25 21.35
N VAL A 64 -26.65 -5.66 20.15
CA VAL A 64 -28.07 -5.67 19.76
C VAL A 64 -28.90 -6.57 20.67
N SER A 65 -28.41 -7.79 20.96
CA SER A 65 -29.12 -8.72 21.85
C SER A 65 -29.28 -8.21 23.28
N MET A 66 -28.39 -7.32 23.72
CA MET A 66 -28.42 -6.68 25.04
C MET A 66 -29.15 -5.33 25.05
N GLY A 67 -29.68 -4.87 23.91
CA GLY A 67 -30.30 -3.55 23.79
C GLY A 67 -29.31 -2.37 23.81
N HIS A 68 -28.00 -2.63 23.73
CA HIS A 68 -26.94 -1.62 23.75
C HIS A 68 -26.76 -0.98 22.37
N LYS A 69 -27.74 -0.17 21.95
CA LYS A 69 -27.80 0.44 20.61
C LYS A 69 -26.53 1.22 20.24
N GLU A 70 -26.03 2.07 21.12
CA GLU A 70 -24.85 2.90 20.81
C GLU A 70 -23.58 2.05 20.61
N HIS A 71 -23.41 1.00 21.41
CA HIS A 71 -22.31 0.05 21.23
C HIS A 71 -22.44 -0.66 19.88
N ALA A 72 -23.64 -1.13 19.54
CA ALA A 72 -23.87 -1.80 18.26
C ALA A 72 -23.52 -0.90 17.07
N LEU A 73 -23.95 0.37 17.08
CA LEU A 73 -23.63 1.35 16.04
C LEU A 73 -22.13 1.63 15.95
N MET A 74 -21.44 1.73 17.08
CA MET A 74 -19.99 1.92 17.12
C MET A 74 -19.23 0.76 16.45
N GLU A 75 -19.63 -0.49 16.73
CA GLU A 75 -19.02 -1.67 16.12
C GLU A 75 -19.31 -1.77 14.62
N LEU A 76 -20.52 -1.42 14.19
CA LEU A 76 -20.87 -1.35 12.77
C LEU A 76 -20.05 -0.29 12.04
N LYS A 77 -19.82 0.87 12.64
CA LYS A 77 -18.94 1.90 12.09
C LYS A 77 -17.52 1.38 11.86
N LYS A 78 -16.97 0.61 12.81
CA LYS A 78 -15.65 -0.03 12.63
C LYS A 78 -15.65 -0.99 11.44
N VAL A 79 -16.73 -1.75 11.24
CA VAL A 79 -16.89 -2.65 10.08
C VAL A 79 -16.87 -1.85 8.78
N GLU A 80 -17.62 -0.75 8.70
CA GLU A 80 -17.63 0.13 7.52
C GLU A 80 -16.23 0.66 7.21
N ASP A 81 -15.54 1.21 8.21
CA ASP A 81 -14.19 1.76 8.05
C ASP A 81 -13.20 0.68 7.56
N MET A 82 -13.26 -0.52 8.15
CA MET A 82 -12.42 -1.65 7.73
C MET A 82 -12.75 -2.14 6.31
N MET A 83 -14.03 -2.15 5.92
CA MET A 83 -14.45 -2.54 4.57
C MET A 83 -14.01 -1.53 3.51
N VAL A 84 -14.04 -0.23 3.82
CA VAL A 84 -13.52 0.81 2.93
C VAL A 84 -12.01 0.62 2.71
N ILE A 85 -11.26 0.37 3.79
CA ILE A 85 -9.82 0.10 3.71
C ILE A 85 -9.57 -1.17 2.89
N LEU A 86 -10.29 -2.26 3.19
CA LEU A 86 -10.18 -3.53 2.48
C LEU A 86 -10.42 -3.35 0.98
N ASN A 87 -11.50 -2.69 0.57
CA ASN A 87 -11.81 -2.45 -0.84
C ASN A 87 -10.76 -1.58 -1.53
N LYS A 88 -10.27 -0.53 -0.85
CA LYS A 88 -9.21 0.33 -1.37
C LYS A 88 -7.89 -0.43 -1.55
N THR A 89 -7.55 -1.33 -0.65
CA THR A 89 -6.32 -2.12 -0.78
C THR A 89 -6.50 -3.23 -1.80
N LEU A 90 -7.65 -3.92 -1.82
CA LEU A 90 -7.95 -4.92 -2.85
C LEU A 90 -7.85 -4.35 -4.26
N SER A 91 -8.31 -3.12 -4.50
CA SER A 91 -8.18 -2.48 -5.81
C SER A 91 -6.73 -2.20 -6.24
N GLN A 92 -5.79 -2.17 -5.29
CA GLN A 92 -4.36 -2.03 -5.55
C GLN A 92 -3.70 -3.37 -5.90
N HIS A 93 -4.23 -4.49 -5.39
CA HIS A 93 -3.67 -5.83 -5.61
C HIS A 93 -4.35 -6.61 -6.72
N VAL A 94 -5.63 -6.37 -6.95
CA VAL A 94 -6.43 -7.03 -7.99
C VAL A 94 -6.49 -6.10 -9.20
N LYS A 95 -5.49 -6.18 -10.08
CA LYS A 95 -5.51 -5.46 -11.36
C LYS A 95 -6.64 -6.03 -12.23
N PRO A 96 -7.47 -5.20 -12.88
CA PRO A 96 -8.42 -5.70 -13.85
C PRO A 96 -7.68 -6.44 -14.97
N ALA A 97 -8.29 -7.50 -15.51
CA ALA A 97 -7.70 -8.32 -16.56
C ALA A 97 -7.29 -7.50 -17.80
N PHE A 98 -8.01 -6.40 -18.04
CA PHE A 98 -7.73 -5.42 -19.09
C PHE A 98 -7.80 -3.99 -18.52
N ALA A 99 -7.04 -3.09 -19.12
CA ALA A 99 -7.02 -1.66 -18.77
C ALA A 99 -8.31 -0.91 -19.16
N ASN A 100 -9.20 -1.54 -19.92
CA ASN A 100 -10.40 -0.94 -20.48
C ASN A 100 -11.65 -1.79 -20.28
N ALA A 101 -12.78 -1.13 -20.01
CA ALA A 101 -14.10 -1.75 -19.96
C ALA A 101 -14.83 -1.71 -21.33
N ALA A 102 -14.39 -0.81 -22.22
CA ALA A 102 -14.92 -0.67 -23.57
C ALA A 102 -13.78 -0.57 -24.58
N CYS A 103 -14.05 -0.88 -25.85
CA CYS A 103 -13.07 -0.84 -26.92
C CYS A 103 -12.56 0.60 -27.13
N PRO A 104 -11.25 0.86 -27.06
CA PRO A 104 -10.70 2.22 -27.23
C PRO A 104 -10.80 2.74 -28.67
N ILE A 105 -11.11 1.85 -29.62
CA ILE A 105 -11.30 2.20 -31.03
C ILE A 105 -12.76 2.54 -31.30
N MET A 106 -13.70 1.67 -30.92
CA MET A 106 -15.13 1.78 -31.27
C MET A 106 -16.07 2.15 -30.11
N GLY A 107 -15.61 2.06 -28.86
CA GLY A 107 -16.42 2.36 -27.67
C GLY A 107 -17.38 1.25 -27.22
N SER A 108 -17.50 0.15 -27.97
CA SER A 108 -18.34 -0.99 -27.59
C SER A 108 -17.86 -1.65 -26.29
N LYS A 109 -18.78 -2.06 -25.42
CA LYS A 109 -18.45 -2.82 -24.20
C LYS A 109 -17.67 -4.10 -24.55
N ILE A 110 -16.76 -4.46 -23.67
CA ILE A 110 -15.94 -5.65 -23.79
C ILE A 110 -16.33 -6.62 -22.66
N ASP A 111 -16.49 -7.89 -23.00
CA ASP A 111 -16.66 -8.98 -22.03
C ASP A 111 -15.32 -9.70 -21.85
N PRO A 112 -14.57 -9.45 -20.76
CA PRO A 112 -13.26 -10.05 -20.51
C PRO A 112 -13.22 -11.57 -20.63
N SER A 113 -14.34 -12.24 -20.34
CA SER A 113 -14.44 -13.71 -20.32
C SER A 113 -14.51 -14.31 -21.73
N LYS A 114 -14.75 -13.48 -22.75
CA LYS A 114 -14.95 -13.91 -24.14
C LYS A 114 -13.93 -13.34 -25.12
N LEU A 115 -12.90 -12.62 -24.65
CA LEU A 115 -11.85 -12.16 -25.58
C LEU A 115 -10.85 -13.26 -25.88
N PRO A 116 -10.69 -13.64 -27.17
CA PRO A 116 -9.54 -14.42 -27.58
C PRO A 116 -8.28 -13.53 -27.54
N ALA A 117 -7.11 -14.16 -27.39
CA ALA A 117 -5.82 -13.48 -27.32
C ALA A 117 -5.52 -12.60 -28.56
N SER A 118 -6.07 -12.93 -29.72
CA SER A 118 -5.93 -12.15 -30.96
C SER A 118 -6.50 -10.72 -30.85
N LEU A 119 -7.50 -10.52 -29.98
CA LEU A 119 -8.15 -9.24 -29.69
C LEU A 119 -7.52 -8.51 -28.50
N VAL A 120 -6.28 -8.82 -28.15
CA VAL A 120 -5.57 -8.21 -27.02
C VAL A 120 -4.24 -7.63 -27.49
N ARG A 121 -3.86 -6.46 -26.95
CA ARG A 121 -2.52 -5.87 -27.10
C ARG A 121 -1.96 -5.44 -25.76
N GLU A 122 -0.65 -5.52 -25.60
CA GLU A 122 0.04 -4.93 -24.46
C GLU A 122 0.34 -3.46 -24.71
N PHE A 123 0.07 -2.60 -23.73
CA PHE A 123 0.38 -1.18 -23.77
C PHE A 123 0.71 -0.67 -22.36
N ASN A 124 1.90 -0.09 -22.18
CA ASN A 124 2.41 0.39 -20.89
C ASN A 124 2.32 -0.67 -19.75
N GLY A 125 2.59 -1.94 -20.07
CA GLY A 125 2.52 -3.05 -19.12
C GLY A 125 1.10 -3.44 -18.70
N GLN A 126 0.10 -3.06 -19.50
CA GLN A 126 -1.29 -3.45 -19.30
C GLN A 126 -1.87 -4.07 -20.58
N LYS A 127 -2.73 -5.06 -20.41
CA LYS A 127 -3.52 -5.64 -21.50
C LYS A 127 -4.65 -4.70 -21.90
N VAL A 128 -4.82 -4.49 -23.20
CA VAL A 128 -5.90 -3.72 -23.81
C VAL A 128 -6.72 -4.67 -24.67
N GLY A 129 -8.01 -4.80 -24.35
CA GLY A 129 -8.94 -5.64 -25.11
C GLY A 129 -9.63 -4.85 -26.23
N PHE A 130 -10.03 -5.56 -27.28
CA PHE A 130 -10.77 -5.00 -28.43
C PHE A 130 -12.04 -5.79 -28.74
N CYS A 131 -13.06 -5.12 -29.27
CA CYS A 131 -14.37 -5.73 -29.53
C CYS A 131 -14.45 -6.52 -30.85
N CYS A 132 -13.51 -6.34 -31.79
CA CYS A 132 -13.53 -7.02 -33.08
C CYS A 132 -12.13 -7.14 -33.70
N ALA A 133 -12.00 -7.99 -34.73
CA ALA A 133 -10.72 -8.34 -35.37
C ALA A 133 -9.98 -7.17 -36.03
N GLY A 134 -10.68 -6.12 -36.49
CA GLY A 134 -10.06 -4.95 -37.11
C GLY A 134 -9.50 -3.91 -36.13
N CYS A 135 -9.99 -3.90 -34.89
CA CYS A 135 -9.60 -2.91 -33.90
C CYS A 135 -8.12 -2.99 -33.46
N PRO A 136 -7.52 -4.18 -33.26
CA PRO A 136 -6.10 -4.27 -32.92
C PRO A 136 -5.17 -3.67 -33.98
N GLU A 137 -5.44 -3.88 -35.27
CA GLU A 137 -4.63 -3.31 -36.34
C GLU A 137 -4.74 -1.77 -36.38
N GLN A 138 -5.96 -1.25 -36.22
CA GLN A 138 -6.18 0.20 -36.10
C GLN A 138 -5.48 0.78 -34.87
N TRP A 139 -5.49 0.06 -33.76
CA TRP A 139 -4.76 0.43 -32.55
C TRP A 139 -3.25 0.49 -32.80
N ASP A 140 -2.68 -0.49 -33.48
CA ASP A 140 -1.23 -0.60 -33.67
C ASP A 140 -0.68 0.59 -34.48
N LYS A 141 -1.48 1.18 -35.39
CA LYS A 141 -1.17 2.38 -36.17
C LYS A 141 -1.16 3.69 -35.37
N LEU A 142 -1.67 3.70 -34.14
CA LEU A 142 -1.75 4.90 -33.31
C LEU A 142 -0.42 5.21 -32.62
N SER A 143 -0.13 6.50 -32.46
CA SER A 143 0.97 6.96 -31.61
C SER A 143 0.70 6.65 -30.13
N LYS A 144 1.76 6.60 -29.31
CA LYS A 144 1.64 6.38 -27.86
C LYS A 144 0.68 7.38 -27.20
N THR A 145 0.72 8.64 -27.60
CA THR A 145 -0.17 9.70 -27.09
C THR A 145 -1.64 9.44 -27.46
N GLN A 146 -1.90 9.03 -28.70
CA GLN A 146 -3.26 8.67 -29.16
C GLN A 146 -3.80 7.43 -28.44
N LYS A 147 -2.96 6.39 -28.30
CA LYS A 147 -3.27 5.18 -27.51
C LYS A 147 -3.66 5.56 -26.09
N GLN A 148 -2.85 6.37 -25.42
CA GLN A 148 -3.11 6.83 -24.05
C GLN A 148 -4.42 7.64 -23.95
N ALA A 149 -4.66 8.55 -24.89
CA ALA A 149 -5.86 9.39 -24.91
C ALA A 149 -7.13 8.57 -25.12
N LYS A 150 -7.12 7.62 -26.06
CA LYS A 150 -8.25 6.71 -26.29
C LYS A 150 -8.49 5.80 -25.10
N LEU A 151 -7.43 5.21 -24.54
CA LEU A 151 -7.55 4.33 -23.38
C LEU A 151 -8.15 5.06 -22.16
N LYS A 152 -7.74 6.30 -21.90
CA LYS A 152 -8.31 7.13 -20.82
C LYS A 152 -9.82 7.30 -20.92
N LYS A 153 -10.40 7.34 -22.12
CA LYS A 153 -11.85 7.50 -22.34
C LYS A 153 -12.67 6.26 -22.02
N VAL A 154 -12.04 5.08 -22.04
CA VAL A 154 -12.71 3.78 -21.88
C VAL A 154 -12.10 2.94 -20.77
N GLN A 155 -11.29 3.58 -19.91
CA GLN A 155 -10.60 2.91 -18.82
C GLN A 155 -11.63 2.19 -17.96
N ALA A 156 -11.30 0.96 -17.57
CA ALA A 156 -12.10 0.29 -16.56
C ALA A 156 -12.14 1.21 -15.34
N PRO A 157 -13.29 1.34 -14.64
CA PRO A 157 -13.34 2.13 -13.43
C PRO A 157 -12.17 1.70 -12.55
N LYS A 158 -11.26 2.64 -12.31
CA LYS A 158 -10.32 2.50 -11.22
C LYS A 158 -11.22 2.23 -10.03
N ALA A 159 -11.01 1.15 -9.29
CA ALA A 159 -11.84 0.88 -8.12
C ALA A 159 -11.53 1.98 -7.08
N ILE A 160 -12.21 3.11 -7.26
CA ILE A 160 -12.26 4.26 -6.38
C ILE A 160 -13.67 4.20 -5.81
N GLY A 161 -13.77 3.72 -4.57
CA GLY A 161 -14.95 3.97 -3.78
C GLY A 161 -15.07 5.48 -3.61
N HIS A 162 -16.02 6.10 -4.31
CA HIS A 162 -16.54 7.41 -4.01
C HIS A 162 -18.03 7.21 -3.70
N ASN A 163 -18.38 7.26 -2.41
CA ASN A 163 -19.76 7.45 -2.00
C ASN A 163 -20.08 8.93 -2.16
N HIS A 164 -21.23 9.20 -2.76
CA HIS A 164 -21.87 10.52 -2.78
C HIS A 164 -22.54 10.78 -1.43
#